data_AF-A0A2J8AHP5-F1
#
_entry.id   AF-A0A2J8AHP5-F1
#
_cell.length_a   1.000
_cell.length_b   1.000
_cell.length_c   1.000
_cell.angle_alpha   90.00
_cell.angle_beta   90.00
_cell.angle_gamma   90.00
#
_symmetry.space_group_name_H-M   'P 1'
#
loop_
_entity.id
_entity.type
_entity.pdbx_description
1 polymer ?
#
loop_
_entity_poly.entity_id
_entity_poly.type
_entity_poly.pdbx_seq_one_letter_code
_entity_poly.pdbx_strand_id
1 'polypeptide(L)'
;MASRFEDEQPAVRECANCGAADELLRCSRCRSEWFCSLACHKFCRRNEFADVLEEGDPRFAGWLRQHGKQAIIGDAEVDRLERAGRAVMGPGREALLSSVGIVTPIMPVSQTIIRKKPTETSPPPHQARLMSRQDLAWSAITIEPGMGMECARPGSLSVASGAGEQPIAAGELYGSIKAELSTWFVDDGLLHVELLKCCRRGHYAPGATNADTWWPSVWRRCPPGEAMQRPHPPTRYYWWGRAEYEECDLPPEQPTRPLARRPVARLEGAAQPLLDISASGP
;
A
#
# COMPACT_ATOMS: atom_id res chain seq x y z
N MET A 1 4.84 62.87 23.16
CA MET A 1 4.04 61.95 22.33
C MET A 1 3.76 60.72 23.17
N ALA A 2 2.55 60.62 23.74
CA ALA A 2 2.16 59.49 24.57
C ALA A 2 1.81 58.32 23.66
N SER A 3 2.61 57.25 23.71
CA SER A 3 2.32 55.96 23.07
C SER A 3 1.07 55.38 23.74
N ARG A 4 -0.04 55.33 23.00
CA ARG A 4 -1.21 54.54 23.37
C ARG A 4 -0.77 53.08 23.41
N PHE A 5 -0.64 52.53 24.61
CA PHE A 5 -0.69 51.09 24.81
C PHE A 5 -2.13 50.69 24.49
N GLU A 6 -2.35 50.20 23.28
CA GLU A 6 -3.54 49.43 22.99
C GLU A 6 -3.42 48.17 23.82
N ASP A 7 -4.26 48.05 24.86
CA ASP A 7 -4.39 46.82 25.63
C ASP A 7 -4.86 45.73 24.67
N GLU A 8 -3.91 44.95 24.14
CA GLU A 8 -4.18 43.73 23.39
C GLU A 8 -5.04 42.84 24.28
N GLN A 9 -6.33 42.76 23.95
CA GLN A 9 -7.21 41.80 24.59
C GLN A 9 -6.59 40.41 24.41
N PRO A 10 -6.36 39.66 25.50
CA PRO A 10 -5.80 38.32 25.39
C PRO A 10 -6.75 37.50 24.53
N ALA A 11 -6.27 37.02 23.37
CA ALA A 11 -7.03 36.16 22.49
C ALA A 11 -7.67 35.04 23.31
N VAL A 12 -8.99 34.86 23.17
CA VAL A 12 -9.74 33.81 23.86
C VAL A 12 -9.06 32.48 23.53
N ARG A 13 -8.53 31.82 24.55
CA ARG A 13 -7.84 30.55 24.38
C ARG A 13 -8.88 29.45 24.46
N GLU A 14 -8.87 28.56 23.48
CA GLU A 14 -9.77 27.42 23.40
C GLU A 14 -8.96 26.15 23.17
N CYS A 15 -9.52 25.01 23.59
CA CYS A 15 -8.93 23.70 23.39
C CYS A 15 -8.86 23.40 21.88
N ALA A 16 -7.65 23.12 21.37
CA ALA A 16 -7.42 22.90 19.94
C ALA A 16 -8.16 21.69 19.33
N ASN A 17 -8.74 20.82 20.17
CA ASN A 17 -9.49 19.65 19.72
C ASN A 17 -11.00 19.78 19.94
N CYS A 18 -11.46 20.24 21.11
CA CYS A 18 -12.88 20.26 21.45
C CYS A 18 -13.52 21.66 21.60
N GLY A 19 -12.73 22.73 21.53
CA GLY A 19 -13.22 24.11 21.69
C GLY A 19 -13.56 24.52 23.13
N ALA A 20 -13.29 23.69 24.14
CA ALA A 20 -13.48 24.09 25.53
C ALA A 20 -12.58 25.29 25.91
N ALA A 21 -13.12 26.29 26.60
CA ALA A 21 -12.37 27.48 27.02
C ALA A 21 -11.71 27.35 28.40
N ASP A 22 -12.16 26.39 29.22
CA ASP A 22 -11.75 26.24 30.61
C ASP A 22 -10.68 25.15 30.81
N GLU A 23 -9.92 25.27 31.91
CA GLU A 23 -8.93 24.29 32.38
C GLU A 23 -7.88 23.88 31.34
N LEU A 24 -7.44 24.85 30.55
CA LEU A 24 -6.51 24.62 29.46
C LEU A 24 -5.08 24.34 29.94
N LEU A 25 -4.56 23.18 29.57
CA LEU A 25 -3.18 22.76 29.73
C LEU A 25 -2.41 23.00 28.44
N ARG A 26 -1.20 23.56 28.55
CA ARG A 26 -0.33 23.79 27.40
C ARG A 26 0.35 22.49 26.96
N CYS A 27 0.35 22.18 25.66
CA CYS A 27 1.00 20.98 25.13
C CYS A 27 2.49 20.95 25.52
N SER A 28 2.94 19.89 26.19
CA SER A 28 4.35 19.75 26.58
C SER A 28 5.27 19.57 25.38
N ARG A 29 4.74 19.02 24.26
CA ARG A 29 5.48 18.73 23.03
C ARG A 29 5.68 19.96 22.14
N CYS A 30 4.60 20.64 21.71
CA CYS A 30 4.71 21.78 20.80
C CYS A 30 4.77 23.14 21.50
N ARG A 31 4.24 23.26 22.72
CA ARG A 31 4.05 24.52 23.46
C ARG A 31 3.27 25.61 22.71
N SER A 32 2.70 25.36 21.53
CA SER A 32 1.85 26.31 20.81
C SER A 32 0.38 26.14 21.19
N GLU A 33 -0.07 24.89 21.35
CA GLU A 33 -1.47 24.54 21.54
C GLU A 33 -1.88 24.35 23.00
N TRP A 34 -3.18 24.53 23.25
CA TRP A 34 -3.83 24.38 24.54
C TRP A 34 -4.90 23.27 24.49
N PHE A 35 -5.01 22.47 25.55
CA PHE A 35 -5.91 21.32 25.62
C PHE A 35 -6.59 21.22 27.00
N CYS A 36 -7.89 20.94 27.04
CA CYS A 36 -8.61 20.80 28.31
C CYS A 36 -8.32 19.47 29.05
N SER A 37 -7.69 18.49 28.40
CA SER A 37 -7.41 17.17 29.01
C SER A 37 -6.34 16.38 28.27
N LEU A 38 -5.77 15.36 28.94
CA LEU A 38 -4.85 14.40 28.31
C LEU A 38 -5.50 13.62 27.14
N ALA A 39 -6.82 13.43 27.18
CA ALA A 39 -7.57 12.80 26.09
C ALA A 39 -7.54 13.67 24.82
N CYS A 40 -7.73 14.99 24.97
CA CYS A 40 -7.62 15.94 23.86
C CYS A 40 -6.16 16.15 23.42
N HIS A 41 -5.18 16.00 24.32
CA HIS A 41 -3.75 16.12 24.02
C HIS A 41 -3.19 14.95 23.21
N LYS A 42 -3.88 13.80 23.14
CA LYS A 42 -3.40 12.58 22.45
C LYS A 42 -2.94 12.87 21.03
N PHE A 43 -3.57 13.84 20.37
CA PHE A 43 -3.19 14.36 19.07
C PHE A 43 -2.84 15.85 19.23
N CYS A 44 -1.55 16.17 19.39
CA CYS A 44 -1.08 17.55 19.53
C CYS A 44 -1.06 18.30 18.19
N ARG A 45 -2.16 18.20 17.42
CA ARG A 45 -2.45 18.97 16.20
C ARG A 45 -3.93 19.34 16.18
N ARG A 46 -4.22 20.57 15.77
CA ARG A 46 -5.58 21.04 15.53
C ARG A 46 -6.25 20.17 14.46
N ASN A 47 -7.54 19.88 14.64
CA ASN A 47 -8.30 19.06 13.69
C ASN A 47 -8.75 19.92 12.49
N GLU A 48 -7.82 20.28 11.62
CA GLU A 48 -8.06 21.11 10.43
C GLU A 48 -9.19 20.55 9.54
N PHE A 49 -9.36 19.22 9.54
CA PHE A 49 -10.46 18.56 8.81
C PHE A 49 -11.83 18.88 9.40
N ALA A 50 -11.95 18.92 10.73
CA ALA A 50 -13.20 19.34 11.37
C ALA A 50 -13.49 20.82 11.09
N ASP A 51 -12.46 21.66 11.01
CA ASP A 51 -12.62 23.08 10.69
C ASP A 51 -13.10 23.30 9.24
N VAL A 52 -12.56 22.54 8.28
CA VAL A 52 -13.04 22.59 6.88
C VAL A 52 -14.49 22.08 6.76
N LEU A 53 -14.85 21.05 7.52
CA LEU A 53 -16.21 20.50 7.50
C LEU A 53 -17.23 21.34 8.25
N GLU A 54 -16.82 22.23 9.14
CA GLU A 54 -17.75 23.02 9.96
C GLU A 54 -18.67 23.91 9.12
N GLU A 55 -18.19 24.38 7.96
CA GLU A 55 -18.99 25.18 7.02
C GLU A 55 -20.10 24.36 6.35
N GLY A 56 -19.86 23.05 6.10
CA GLY A 56 -20.79 22.17 5.40
C GLY A 56 -21.65 21.27 6.30
N ASP A 57 -21.07 20.77 7.40
CA ASP A 57 -21.70 19.87 8.36
C ASP A 57 -21.17 20.12 9.80
N PRO A 58 -21.76 21.11 10.52
CA PRO A 58 -21.31 21.47 11.87
C PRO A 58 -21.57 20.36 12.89
N ARG A 59 -22.57 19.49 12.67
CA ARG A 59 -22.86 18.37 13.60
C ARG A 59 -21.79 17.30 13.52
N PHE A 60 -21.36 16.95 12.31
CA PHE A 60 -20.30 15.99 12.12
C PHE A 60 -18.93 16.53 12.54
N ALA A 61 -18.65 17.82 12.27
CA ALA A 61 -17.46 18.50 12.80
C ALA A 61 -17.42 18.44 14.34
N GLY A 62 -18.54 18.74 15.01
CA GLY A 62 -18.66 18.61 16.47
C GLY A 62 -18.43 17.18 16.97
N TRP A 63 -18.96 16.18 16.27
CA TRP A 63 -18.73 14.77 16.61
C TRP A 63 -17.26 14.35 16.48
N LEU A 64 -16.56 14.76 15.41
CA LEU A 64 -15.14 14.49 15.19
C LEU A 64 -14.28 15.07 16.32
N ARG A 65 -14.58 16.32 16.71
CA ARG A 65 -13.93 17.03 17.83
C ARG A 65 -14.18 16.33 19.17
N GLN A 66 -15.43 15.95 19.46
CA GLN A 66 -15.81 15.28 20.70
C GLN A 66 -15.14 13.91 20.87
N HIS A 67 -15.00 13.15 19.78
CA HIS A 67 -14.42 11.81 19.82
C HIS A 67 -12.90 11.78 19.64
N GLY A 68 -12.26 12.94 19.42
CA GLY A 68 -10.81 13.04 19.19
C GLY A 68 -10.34 12.19 18.01
N LYS A 69 -11.21 11.97 17.02
CA LYS A 69 -10.86 11.23 15.81
C LYS A 69 -10.30 12.24 14.82
N GLN A 70 -8.98 12.24 14.70
CA GLN A 70 -8.34 12.89 13.57
C GLN A 70 -8.64 12.02 12.35
N ALA A 71 -9.51 12.51 11.47
CA ALA A 71 -9.67 11.93 10.14
C ALA A 71 -8.40 12.29 9.36
N ILE A 72 -7.34 11.50 9.56
CA ILE A 72 -6.24 11.47 8.63
C ILE A 72 -6.82 10.77 7.42
N ILE A 73 -7.26 11.53 6.42
CA ILE A 73 -7.46 10.95 5.09
C ILE A 73 -6.06 10.50 4.69
N GLY A 74 -5.80 9.19 4.76
CA GLY A 74 -4.51 8.66 4.32
C GLY A 74 -4.33 8.99 2.84
N ASP A 75 -3.09 9.20 2.41
CA ASP A 75 -2.78 9.65 1.05
C ASP A 75 -3.45 8.79 -0.04
N ALA A 76 -3.65 7.48 0.21
CA ALA A 76 -4.37 6.59 -0.70
C ALA A 76 -5.87 6.92 -0.86
N GLU A 77 -6.53 7.39 0.21
CA GLU A 77 -7.93 7.81 0.15
C GLU A 77 -8.05 9.24 -0.38
N VAL A 78 -7.07 10.13 -0.11
CA VAL A 78 -6.96 11.43 -0.79
C VAL A 78 -6.83 11.21 -2.29
N ASP A 79 -5.93 10.35 -2.74
CA ASP A 79 -5.76 9.98 -4.14
C ASP A 79 -7.03 9.36 -4.75
N ARG A 80 -7.75 8.54 -3.98
CA ARG A 80 -9.03 7.96 -4.44
C ARG A 80 -10.08 9.06 -4.60
N LEU A 81 -10.22 9.96 -3.64
CA LEU A 81 -11.18 11.06 -3.67
C LEU A 81 -10.82 12.10 -4.73
N GLU A 82 -9.54 12.40 -4.93
CA GLU A 82 -9.08 13.24 -6.03
C GLU A 82 -9.36 12.60 -7.39
N ARG A 83 -9.11 11.30 -7.54
CA ARG A 83 -9.42 10.55 -8.77
C ARG A 83 -10.93 10.51 -9.02
N ALA A 84 -11.74 10.31 -7.97
CA ALA A 84 -13.20 10.35 -8.07
C ALA A 84 -13.70 11.77 -8.39
N GLY A 85 -13.14 12.79 -7.76
CA GLY A 85 -13.44 14.20 -8.03
C GLY A 85 -13.10 14.58 -9.46
N ARG A 86 -11.93 14.16 -9.97
CA ARG A 86 -11.56 14.32 -11.39
C ARG A 86 -12.48 13.55 -12.33
N ALA A 87 -12.99 12.39 -11.93
CA ALA A 87 -13.97 11.64 -12.72
C ALA A 87 -15.34 12.33 -12.77
N VAL A 88 -15.77 12.97 -11.67
CA VAL A 88 -17.01 13.74 -11.59
C VAL A 88 -16.89 15.09 -12.34
N MET A 89 -15.69 15.68 -12.32
CA MET A 89 -15.35 16.93 -13.01
C MET A 89 -14.87 16.74 -14.46
N GLY A 90 -14.77 15.50 -14.93
CA GLY A 90 -14.37 15.18 -16.29
C GLY A 90 -15.41 15.63 -17.32
N PRO A 91 -15.01 15.72 -18.61
CA PRO A 91 -15.96 15.99 -19.69
C PRO A 91 -17.12 14.99 -19.58
N GLY A 92 -18.34 15.50 -19.43
CA GLY A 92 -19.52 14.68 -19.25
C GLY A 92 -19.60 13.62 -20.36
N ARG A 93 -20.26 12.49 -20.07
CA ARG A 93 -20.43 11.35 -20.99
C ARG A 93 -20.78 11.75 -22.43
N GLU A 94 -21.52 12.84 -22.62
CA GLU A 94 -21.88 13.44 -23.90
C GLU A 94 -20.69 14.04 -24.69
N ALA A 95 -19.74 14.67 -24.00
CA ALA A 95 -18.51 15.18 -24.61
C ALA A 95 -17.56 14.03 -25.00
N LEU A 96 -17.52 12.95 -24.21
CA LEU A 96 -16.81 11.72 -24.59
C LEU A 96 -17.45 11.05 -25.80
N LEU A 97 -18.77 10.87 -25.81
CA LEU A 97 -19.51 10.30 -26.95
C LEU A 97 -19.42 11.15 -28.22
N SER A 98 -19.29 12.47 -28.10
CA SER A 98 -19.09 13.36 -29.26
C SER A 98 -17.67 13.28 -29.83
N SER A 99 -16.68 12.84 -29.04
CA SER A 99 -15.28 12.75 -29.46
C SER A 99 -14.95 11.45 -30.19
N VAL A 100 -15.67 10.36 -29.90
CA VAL A 100 -15.65 9.12 -30.68
C VAL A 100 -16.73 9.25 -31.74
N GLY A 101 -16.34 9.61 -32.97
CA GLY A 101 -17.23 9.84 -34.13
C GLY A 101 -18.03 8.61 -34.58
N ILE A 102 -18.90 8.08 -33.73
CA ILE A 102 -19.87 7.06 -34.04
C ILE A 102 -21.09 7.78 -34.60
N VAL A 103 -21.15 7.85 -35.92
CA VAL A 103 -22.33 8.25 -36.68
C VAL A 103 -23.37 7.13 -36.53
N THR A 104 -24.44 7.37 -35.79
CA THR A 104 -25.70 6.61 -35.93
C THR A 104 -26.78 7.49 -36.55
N PRO A 105 -27.64 6.95 -37.43
CA PRO A 105 -28.68 7.73 -38.09
C PRO A 105 -29.92 7.91 -37.20
N ILE A 106 -30.28 9.17 -36.99
CA ILE A 106 -31.61 9.83 -36.97
C ILE A 106 -32.81 9.04 -36.41
N MET A 107 -33.43 9.60 -35.34
CA MET A 107 -34.85 10.00 -35.31
C MET A 107 -35.06 11.14 -34.28
N PRO A 108 -35.98 12.10 -34.52
CA PRO A 108 -36.09 13.31 -33.69
C PRO A 108 -37.17 13.18 -32.61
N VAL A 109 -36.86 13.61 -31.39
CA VAL A 109 -37.87 14.05 -30.41
C VAL A 109 -37.42 15.41 -29.90
N SER A 110 -38.26 16.43 -30.16
CA SER A 110 -38.07 17.80 -29.70
C SER A 110 -38.23 17.88 -28.19
N GLN A 111 -37.18 18.30 -27.48
CA GLN A 111 -37.32 19.01 -26.21
C GLN A 111 -36.25 20.11 -26.09
N THR A 112 -36.73 21.34 -25.94
CA THR A 112 -35.97 22.55 -25.66
C THR A 112 -35.35 22.49 -24.26
N ILE A 113 -34.01 22.52 -24.17
CA ILE A 113 -33.28 22.68 -22.90
C ILE A 113 -32.30 23.86 -23.02
N ILE A 114 -32.30 24.66 -21.97
CA ILE A 114 -31.60 25.93 -21.77
C ILE A 114 -30.08 25.72 -21.79
N ARG A 115 -29.40 26.41 -22.72
CA ARG A 115 -27.93 26.49 -22.82
C ARG A 115 -27.34 27.24 -21.62
N LYS A 116 -26.55 26.56 -20.78
CA LYS A 116 -25.46 27.17 -20.01
C LYS A 116 -24.15 26.90 -20.74
N LYS A 117 -23.39 27.95 -21.03
CA LYS A 117 -22.05 27.86 -21.66
C LYS A 117 -21.06 27.22 -20.68
N PRO A 118 -20.34 26.15 -21.06
CA PRO A 118 -19.20 25.68 -20.28
C PRO A 118 -17.95 26.51 -20.60
N THR A 119 -17.21 26.84 -19.55
CA THR A 119 -15.90 27.49 -19.59
C THR A 119 -14.85 26.45 -20.00
N GLU A 120 -14.13 26.77 -21.06
CA GLU A 120 -13.20 25.88 -21.77
C GLU A 120 -11.79 26.06 -21.21
N THR A 121 -11.33 25.15 -20.34
CA THR A 121 -9.91 25.02 -19.96
C THR A 121 -9.37 23.72 -20.53
N SER A 122 -8.94 23.77 -21.80
CA SER A 122 -8.25 22.65 -22.43
C SER A 122 -6.88 22.44 -21.78
N PRO A 123 -6.50 21.21 -21.42
CA PRO A 123 -5.15 20.92 -20.95
C PRO A 123 -4.12 21.24 -22.05
N PRO A 124 -2.89 21.64 -21.68
CA PRO A 124 -1.87 22.02 -22.64
C PRO A 124 -1.55 20.88 -23.63
N PRO A 125 -1.32 21.18 -24.92
CA PRO A 125 -1.29 20.20 -26.01
C PRO A 125 -0.19 19.13 -25.88
N HIS A 126 0.84 19.38 -25.06
CA HIS A 126 1.89 18.41 -24.76
C HIS A 126 1.39 17.27 -23.84
N GLN A 127 0.51 17.59 -22.89
CA GLN A 127 0.00 16.64 -21.90
C GLN A 127 -1.04 15.71 -22.52
N ALA A 128 -1.88 16.24 -23.42
CA ALA A 128 -2.84 15.45 -24.20
C ALA A 128 -2.16 14.39 -25.09
N ARG A 129 -0.98 14.70 -25.64
CA ARG A 129 -0.23 13.76 -26.50
C ARG A 129 0.40 12.61 -25.72
N LEU A 130 0.95 12.88 -24.53
CA LEU A 130 1.55 11.86 -23.66
C LEU A 130 0.51 10.87 -23.12
N MET A 131 -0.64 11.37 -22.64
CA MET A 131 -1.72 10.50 -22.18
C MET A 131 -2.26 9.62 -23.31
N SER A 132 -2.40 10.15 -24.53
CA SER A 132 -2.87 9.34 -25.67
C SER A 132 -1.92 8.19 -26.04
N ARG A 133 -0.61 8.36 -25.84
CA ARG A 133 0.38 7.29 -26.11
C ARG A 133 0.34 6.20 -25.05
N GLN A 134 0.17 6.58 -23.79
CA GLN A 134 -0.01 5.62 -22.71
C GLN A 134 -1.34 4.87 -22.85
N ASP A 135 -2.43 5.57 -23.14
CA ASP A 135 -3.74 4.94 -23.35
C ASP A 135 -3.74 4.01 -24.57
N LEU A 136 -3.05 4.38 -25.65
CA LEU A 136 -2.84 3.50 -26.80
C LEU A 136 -2.01 2.27 -26.43
N ALA A 137 -0.94 2.43 -25.64
CA ALA A 137 -0.13 1.31 -25.16
C ALA A 137 -0.94 0.36 -24.25
N TRP A 138 -1.75 0.90 -23.34
CA TRP A 138 -2.61 0.12 -22.43
C TRP A 138 -3.73 -0.59 -23.18
N SER A 139 -4.37 0.07 -24.14
CA SER A 139 -5.44 -0.52 -24.95
C SER A 139 -4.94 -1.59 -25.93
N ALA A 140 -3.64 -1.58 -26.28
CA ALA A 140 -3.02 -2.59 -27.13
C ALA A 140 -2.63 -3.86 -26.37
N ILE A 141 -2.61 -3.84 -25.03
CA ILE A 141 -2.34 -5.03 -24.21
C ILE A 141 -3.60 -5.90 -24.23
N THR A 142 -3.59 -6.89 -25.12
CA THR A 142 -4.63 -7.91 -25.17
C THR A 142 -4.27 -9.00 -24.17
N ILE A 143 -5.02 -9.09 -23.07
CA ILE A 143 -4.86 -10.19 -22.10
C ILE A 143 -5.61 -11.39 -22.68
N GLU A 144 -4.86 -12.33 -23.24
CA GLU A 144 -5.43 -13.56 -23.82
C GLU A 144 -6.23 -14.36 -22.76
N PRO A 145 -7.32 -15.05 -23.15
CA PRO A 145 -8.06 -15.93 -22.26
C PRO A 145 -7.12 -16.99 -21.65
N GLY A 146 -6.94 -16.94 -20.32
CA GLY A 146 -5.98 -17.77 -19.58
C GLY A 146 -4.68 -17.07 -19.17
N MET A 147 -4.39 -15.86 -19.66
CA MET A 147 -3.35 -14.96 -19.11
C MET A 147 -3.86 -14.03 -18.00
N GLY A 148 -5.17 -14.06 -17.71
CA GLY A 148 -5.69 -13.57 -16.45
C GLY A 148 -5.12 -14.38 -15.27
N MET A 149 -5.23 -13.87 -14.06
CA MET A 149 -4.71 -14.53 -12.84
C MET A 149 -5.35 -15.90 -12.51
N GLU A 150 -6.18 -16.42 -13.41
CA GLU A 150 -6.66 -17.80 -13.51
C GLU A 150 -5.52 -18.86 -13.49
N CYS A 151 -4.30 -18.50 -13.93
CA CYS A 151 -3.13 -19.39 -13.91
C CYS A 151 -2.49 -19.60 -12.53
N ALA A 152 -2.95 -18.89 -11.50
CA ALA A 152 -2.43 -19.06 -10.15
C ALA A 152 -3.08 -20.28 -9.50
N ARG A 153 -2.48 -21.47 -9.69
CA ARG A 153 -2.48 -22.41 -8.55
C ARG A 153 -1.94 -21.61 -7.36
N PRO A 154 -2.66 -21.52 -6.23
CA PRO A 154 -2.22 -20.71 -5.11
C PRO A 154 -0.81 -21.13 -4.72
N GLY A 155 0.18 -20.27 -4.98
CA GLY A 155 1.59 -20.56 -4.72
C GLY A 155 2.48 -20.83 -5.94
N SER A 156 2.14 -20.46 -7.18
CA SER A 156 3.12 -20.41 -8.28
C SER A 156 3.14 -19.05 -8.99
N LEU A 157 4.31 -18.63 -9.47
CA LEU A 157 4.51 -17.44 -10.28
C LEU A 157 5.24 -17.84 -11.57
N SER A 158 4.79 -17.31 -12.71
CA SER A 158 5.45 -17.44 -14.01
C SER A 158 5.45 -16.08 -14.69
N VAL A 159 6.61 -15.67 -15.20
CA VAL A 159 6.86 -14.39 -15.86
C VAL A 159 7.52 -14.67 -17.21
N ALA A 160 6.91 -14.18 -18.29
CA ALA A 160 7.42 -14.29 -19.65
C ALA A 160 7.25 -12.95 -20.38
N SER A 161 8.12 -12.66 -21.34
CA SER A 161 8.05 -11.44 -22.17
C SER A 161 6.99 -11.51 -23.26
N GLY A 162 6.59 -12.71 -23.68
CA GLY A 162 5.60 -12.92 -24.74
C GLY A 162 4.87 -14.26 -24.63
N ALA A 163 3.78 -14.38 -25.38
CA ALA A 163 2.98 -15.60 -25.44
C ALA A 163 3.80 -16.75 -26.07
N GLY A 164 3.89 -17.88 -25.37
CA GLY A 164 4.60 -19.07 -25.86
C GLY A 164 6.12 -19.01 -25.73
N GLU A 165 6.68 -17.92 -25.21
CA GLU A 165 8.10 -17.83 -24.90
C GLU A 165 8.44 -18.61 -23.63
N GLN A 166 9.71 -19.02 -23.52
CA GLN A 166 10.21 -19.63 -22.29
C GLN A 166 10.12 -18.58 -21.16
N PRO A 167 9.55 -18.92 -20.00
CA PRO A 167 9.43 -17.97 -18.91
C PRO A 167 10.82 -17.53 -18.41
N ILE A 168 10.96 -16.22 -18.24
CA ILE A 168 12.14 -15.57 -17.64
C ILE A 168 12.30 -16.03 -16.18
N ALA A 169 11.17 -16.17 -15.48
CA ALA A 169 11.13 -16.71 -14.14
C ALA A 169 9.87 -17.55 -13.95
N ALA A 170 10.02 -18.79 -13.48
CA ALA A 170 8.89 -19.64 -13.16
C ALA A 170 9.22 -20.54 -11.97
N GLY A 171 8.26 -20.69 -11.05
CA GLY A 171 8.44 -21.57 -9.90
C GLY A 171 7.28 -21.57 -8.92
N GLU A 172 7.36 -22.47 -7.95
CA GLU A 172 6.49 -22.48 -6.78
C GLU A 172 6.98 -21.40 -5.81
N LEU A 173 6.11 -20.47 -5.43
CA LEU A 173 6.36 -19.45 -4.43
C LEU A 173 6.54 -20.09 -3.05
N TYR A 174 7.29 -19.43 -2.17
CA TYR A 174 7.56 -19.93 -0.83
C TYR A 174 6.28 -20.14 0.00
N GLY A 175 5.26 -19.31 -0.22
CA GLY A 175 3.95 -19.45 0.41
C GLY A 175 2.81 -18.98 -0.48
N SER A 176 1.60 -19.04 0.07
CA SER A 176 0.40 -18.62 -0.66
C SER A 176 0.26 -17.10 -0.73
N ILE A 177 -0.26 -16.64 -1.87
CA ILE A 177 -0.59 -15.25 -2.15
C ILE A 177 -2.07 -15.12 -2.51
N LYS A 178 -2.60 -13.92 -2.31
CA LYS A 178 -3.88 -13.48 -2.85
C LYS A 178 -3.62 -12.94 -4.25
N ALA A 179 -3.72 -13.83 -5.24
CA ALA A 179 -3.46 -13.47 -6.63
C ALA A 179 -4.32 -12.26 -7.02
N GLU A 180 -5.61 -12.29 -6.70
CA GLU A 180 -6.61 -11.24 -6.97
C GLU A 180 -6.28 -9.83 -6.44
N LEU A 181 -5.34 -9.71 -5.50
CA LEU A 181 -4.86 -8.43 -4.94
C LEU A 181 -3.39 -8.17 -5.21
N SER A 182 -2.73 -9.06 -5.96
CA SER A 182 -1.37 -8.88 -6.43
C SER A 182 -1.41 -8.09 -7.74
N THR A 183 -0.41 -7.25 -7.97
CA THR A 183 -0.36 -6.33 -9.10
C THR A 183 0.98 -6.46 -9.81
N TRP A 184 1.02 -6.01 -11.06
CA TRP A 184 2.26 -5.89 -11.82
C TRP A 184 2.14 -4.72 -12.79
N PHE A 185 3.28 -4.13 -13.14
CA PHE A 185 3.37 -3.07 -14.14
C PHE A 185 4.80 -3.04 -14.71
N VAL A 186 4.96 -2.42 -15.88
CA VAL A 186 6.29 -2.19 -16.47
C VAL A 186 6.60 -0.70 -16.39
N ASP A 187 7.75 -0.36 -15.82
CA ASP A 187 8.24 1.02 -15.69
C ASP A 187 9.71 1.09 -16.12
N ASP A 188 10.04 2.00 -17.04
CA ASP A 188 11.38 2.13 -17.65
C ASP A 188 12.01 0.80 -18.13
N GLY A 189 11.18 -0.09 -18.68
CA GLY A 189 11.61 -1.41 -19.17
C GLY A 189 11.89 -2.44 -18.06
N LEU A 190 11.59 -2.11 -16.80
CA LEU A 190 11.63 -3.02 -15.66
C LEU A 190 10.22 -3.52 -15.34
N LEU A 191 10.08 -4.84 -15.17
CA LEU A 191 8.84 -5.43 -14.69
C LEU A 191 8.81 -5.38 -13.16
N HIS A 192 7.84 -4.66 -12.62
CA HIS A 192 7.51 -4.62 -11.22
C HIS A 192 6.39 -5.63 -10.93
N VAL A 193 6.60 -6.49 -9.93
CA VAL A 193 5.60 -7.47 -9.48
C VAL A 193 5.42 -7.32 -7.98
N GLU A 194 4.21 -6.96 -7.55
CA GLU A 194 3.83 -6.84 -6.15
C GLU A 194 2.91 -8.00 -5.76
N LEU A 195 3.37 -8.84 -4.83
CA LEU A 195 2.64 -10.03 -4.41
C LEU A 195 2.06 -9.84 -3.01
N LEU A 196 0.74 -10.01 -2.88
CA LEU A 196 0.08 -9.93 -1.58
C LEU A 196 0.05 -11.30 -0.90
N LYS A 197 0.83 -11.49 0.17
CA LYS A 197 0.82 -12.72 0.97
C LYS A 197 -0.54 -12.99 1.62
N CYS A 198 -0.97 -14.25 1.64
CA CYS A 198 -2.18 -14.66 2.36
C CYS A 198 -2.02 -14.51 3.87
N CYS A 199 -0.89 -14.97 4.42
CA CYS A 199 -0.54 -14.79 5.82
C CYS A 199 0.21 -13.47 5.99
N ARG A 200 -0.43 -12.50 6.65
CA ARG A 200 0.17 -11.20 6.97
C ARG A 200 -0.15 -10.81 8.40
N ARG A 201 0.60 -9.85 8.93
CA ARG A 201 0.41 -9.35 10.30
C ARG A 201 -1.05 -8.92 10.51
N GLY A 202 -1.69 -9.46 11.55
CA GLY A 202 -3.10 -9.18 11.88
C GLY A 202 -4.13 -9.99 11.09
N HIS A 203 -3.71 -10.74 10.06
CA HIS A 203 -4.55 -11.66 9.30
C HIS A 203 -3.80 -12.97 9.09
N TYR A 204 -3.73 -13.77 10.15
CA TYR A 204 -3.11 -15.08 10.13
C TYR A 204 -4.17 -16.15 9.80
N ALA A 205 -3.77 -17.18 9.07
CA ALA A 205 -4.56 -18.40 9.02
C ALA A 205 -4.63 -19.05 10.42
N PRO A 206 -5.66 -19.85 10.74
CA PRO A 206 -5.71 -20.59 12.00
C PRO A 206 -4.43 -21.40 12.23
N GLY A 207 -3.78 -21.20 13.38
CA GLY A 207 -2.52 -21.87 13.72
C GLY A 207 -1.25 -21.23 13.15
N ALA A 208 -1.36 -20.20 12.30
CA ALA A 208 -0.21 -19.44 11.83
C ALA A 208 0.16 -18.31 12.79
N THR A 209 1.45 -18.01 12.85
CA THR A 209 2.04 -16.95 13.65
C THR A 209 2.66 -15.86 12.77
N ASN A 210 3.14 -14.80 13.40
CA ASN A 210 3.87 -13.75 12.69
C ASN A 210 5.16 -14.27 12.02
N ALA A 211 5.78 -15.31 12.58
CA ALA A 211 6.98 -15.92 12.00
C ALA A 211 6.71 -16.54 10.62
N ASP A 212 5.50 -17.07 10.40
CA ASP A 212 5.09 -17.69 9.14
C ASP A 212 4.85 -16.68 8.01
N THR A 213 4.86 -15.38 8.33
CA THR A 213 4.77 -14.33 7.31
C THR A 213 6.11 -14.11 6.60
N TRP A 214 7.22 -14.46 7.22
CA TRP A 214 8.55 -14.22 6.67
C TRP A 214 8.94 -15.29 5.66
N TRP A 215 9.42 -14.84 4.49
CA TRP A 215 9.87 -15.71 3.42
C TRP A 215 11.38 -15.54 3.25
N PRO A 216 12.21 -16.59 3.45
CA PRO A 216 13.65 -16.54 3.23
C PRO A 216 14.01 -16.42 1.74
N SER A 217 13.09 -16.72 0.84
CA SER A 217 13.24 -16.64 -0.61
C SER A 217 11.89 -16.39 -1.27
N VAL A 218 11.90 -15.96 -2.54
CA VAL A 218 10.67 -15.86 -3.35
C VAL A 218 10.13 -17.27 -3.66
N TRP A 219 11.03 -18.19 -4.00
CA TRP A 219 10.71 -19.56 -4.42
C TRP A 219 10.77 -20.55 -3.26
N ARG A 220 9.90 -21.55 -3.27
CA ARG A 220 9.88 -22.66 -2.30
C ARG A 220 11.13 -23.53 -2.39
N ARG A 221 11.63 -23.76 -3.61
CA ARG A 221 12.83 -24.54 -3.92
C ARG A 221 13.96 -23.63 -4.38
N CYS A 222 14.36 -22.71 -3.50
CA CYS A 222 15.44 -21.79 -3.78
C CYS A 222 16.81 -22.47 -3.56
N PRO A 223 17.77 -22.34 -4.48
CA PRO A 223 19.14 -22.82 -4.26
C PRO A 223 19.76 -22.22 -2.97
N PRO A 224 20.63 -22.95 -2.24
CA PRO A 224 21.22 -22.49 -0.98
C PRO A 224 22.02 -21.18 -1.05
N GLY A 225 22.44 -20.77 -2.25
CA GLY A 225 23.14 -19.49 -2.49
C GLY A 225 22.23 -18.30 -2.74
N GLU A 226 20.94 -18.54 -3.02
CA GLU A 226 19.97 -17.49 -3.39
C GLU A 226 18.96 -17.22 -2.25
N ALA A 227 18.82 -18.15 -1.31
CA ALA A 227 17.99 -17.97 -0.14
C ALA A 227 18.72 -17.16 0.95
N MET A 228 17.96 -16.35 1.70
CA MET A 228 18.48 -15.71 2.90
C MET A 228 18.89 -16.78 3.92
N GLN A 229 20.15 -16.75 4.35
CA GLN A 229 20.72 -17.77 5.25
C GLN A 229 20.33 -17.61 6.73
N ARG A 230 19.48 -16.64 7.07
CA ARG A 230 19.05 -16.42 8.45
C ARG A 230 18.03 -17.51 8.84
N PRO A 231 18.02 -18.01 10.07
CA PRO A 231 16.96 -18.91 10.54
C PRO A 231 15.67 -18.16 10.89
N HIS A 232 15.76 -16.83 11.07
CA HIS A 232 14.68 -15.96 11.52
C HIS A 232 14.67 -14.67 10.72
N PRO A 233 13.51 -14.01 10.57
CA PRO A 233 13.43 -12.70 9.95
C PRO A 233 14.37 -11.70 10.65
N PRO A 234 15.01 -10.79 9.89
CA PRO A 234 15.65 -9.63 10.48
C PRO A 234 14.66 -8.89 11.38
N THR A 235 15.13 -8.34 12.50
CA THR A 235 14.35 -7.51 13.42
C THR A 235 13.47 -6.55 12.61
N ARG A 236 14.07 -5.74 11.73
CA ARG A 236 13.40 -4.77 10.83
C ARG A 236 12.20 -5.28 10.06
N TYR A 237 12.14 -6.57 9.72
CA TYR A 237 11.02 -7.16 8.97
C TYR A 237 9.66 -6.93 9.64
N TYR A 238 9.61 -6.95 10.98
CA TYR A 238 8.37 -6.75 11.73
C TYR A 238 8.00 -5.28 11.98
N TRP A 239 8.94 -4.36 11.72
CA TRP A 239 8.75 -2.92 11.89
C TRP A 239 8.49 -2.20 10.56
N TRP A 240 8.90 -2.77 9.43
CA TRP A 240 8.64 -2.23 8.09
C TRP A 240 7.13 -2.16 7.83
N GLY A 241 6.57 -0.97 7.92
CA GLY A 241 5.11 -0.71 7.83
C GLY A 241 4.54 0.10 8.99
N ARG A 242 5.30 0.33 10.06
CA ARG A 242 5.01 1.43 10.99
C ARG A 242 5.94 2.59 10.67
N ALA A 243 5.45 3.55 9.89
CA ALA A 243 6.15 4.82 9.61
C ALA A 243 6.44 5.64 10.90
N GLU A 244 5.94 5.19 12.05
CA GLU A 244 6.02 5.88 13.33
C GLU A 244 7.27 5.55 14.16
N TYR A 245 8.04 4.52 13.80
CA TYR A 245 9.25 4.16 14.55
C TYR A 245 10.48 4.63 13.80
N GLU A 246 11.27 5.49 14.44
CA GLU A 246 12.56 5.93 13.92
C GLU A 246 13.56 4.78 14.02
N GLU A 247 14.58 4.76 13.16
CA GLU A 247 15.61 3.71 13.15
C GLU A 247 16.34 3.60 14.51
N CYS A 248 16.36 4.69 15.27
CA CYS A 248 16.88 4.81 16.63
C CYS A 248 16.08 4.01 17.68
N ASP A 249 14.81 3.69 17.42
CA ASP A 249 13.93 2.94 18.34
C ASP A 249 14.12 1.42 18.21
N LEU A 250 14.88 0.97 17.22
CA LEU A 250 15.15 -0.44 17.01
C LEU A 250 16.18 -0.93 18.05
N PRO A 251 15.89 -2.04 18.76
CA PRO A 251 16.92 -2.68 19.56
C PRO A 251 18.10 -3.08 18.65
N PRO A 252 19.35 -3.04 19.14
CA PRO A 252 20.51 -3.41 18.34
C PRO A 252 20.31 -4.83 17.77
N GLU A 253 20.62 -5.02 16.48
CA GLU A 253 20.56 -6.35 15.88
C GLU A 253 21.45 -7.29 16.69
N GLN A 254 20.87 -8.39 17.18
CA GLN A 254 21.67 -9.40 17.86
C GLN A 254 22.63 -10.00 16.83
N PRO A 255 23.93 -10.11 17.14
CA PRO A 255 24.87 -10.73 16.24
C PRO A 255 24.37 -12.15 15.94
N THR A 256 24.33 -12.51 14.65
CA THR A 256 24.02 -13.88 14.23
C THR A 256 25.02 -14.80 14.90
N ARG A 257 24.57 -15.49 15.96
CA ARG A 257 25.37 -16.55 16.55
C ARG A 257 25.63 -17.55 15.43
N PRO A 258 26.89 -17.87 15.12
CA PRO A 258 27.17 -18.93 14.18
C PRO A 258 26.40 -20.15 14.66
N LEU A 259 25.55 -20.71 13.80
CA LEU A 259 24.84 -21.95 14.09
C LEU A 259 25.90 -22.91 14.59
N ALA A 260 25.84 -23.26 15.89
CA ALA A 260 26.78 -24.19 16.48
C ALA A 260 26.78 -25.40 15.55
N ARG A 261 27.94 -25.69 14.92
CA ARG A 261 28.08 -26.81 14.01
C ARG A 261 27.49 -27.99 14.76
N ARG A 262 26.33 -28.48 14.31
CA ARG A 262 25.76 -29.72 14.86
C ARG A 262 26.93 -30.70 14.84
N PRO A 263 27.31 -31.30 15.98
CA PRO A 263 28.33 -32.34 15.95
C PRO A 263 27.83 -33.33 14.90
N VAL A 264 28.58 -33.43 13.81
CA VAL A 264 28.32 -34.44 12.79
C VAL A 264 28.44 -35.72 13.58
N ALA A 265 27.30 -36.34 13.90
CA ALA A 265 27.29 -37.62 14.56
C ALA A 265 28.14 -38.49 13.65
N ARG A 266 29.35 -38.82 14.12
CA ARG A 266 30.27 -39.67 13.42
C ARG A 266 29.50 -40.98 13.31
N LEU A 267 28.91 -41.22 12.14
CA LEU A 267 28.41 -42.53 11.76
C LEU A 267 29.67 -43.40 11.65
N GLU A 268 30.21 -43.81 12.79
CA GLU A 268 31.08 -44.96 12.93
C GLU A 268 30.20 -46.19 12.72
N GLY A 269 29.67 -46.30 11.49
CA GLY A 269 29.15 -47.55 10.97
C GLY A 269 30.35 -48.42 10.71
N ALA A 270 30.57 -49.37 11.62
CA ALA A 270 31.48 -50.48 11.45
C ALA A 270 31.28 -51.10 10.05
N ALA A 271 32.29 -50.95 9.20
CA ALA A 271 32.43 -51.77 8.02
C ALA A 271 32.61 -53.21 8.51
N GLN A 272 31.54 -54.01 8.49
CA GLN A 272 31.69 -55.45 8.60
C GLN A 272 32.41 -55.92 7.33
N PRO A 273 33.54 -56.65 7.45
CA PRO A 273 34.21 -57.21 6.29
C PRO A 273 33.27 -58.23 5.63
N LEU A 274 32.99 -58.03 4.34
CA LEU A 274 32.41 -59.04 3.48
C LEU A 274 33.33 -60.27 3.54
N LEU A 275 32.86 -61.35 4.15
CA LEU A 275 33.54 -62.63 4.05
C LEU A 275 33.29 -63.19 2.65
N ASP A 276 34.37 -63.31 1.88
CA ASP A 276 34.45 -64.10 0.66
C ASP A 276 34.02 -65.53 0.94
N ILE A 277 32.82 -65.90 0.48
CA ILE A 277 32.41 -67.29 0.38
C ILE A 277 32.81 -67.77 -1.01
N SER A 278 34.05 -68.24 -1.10
CA SER A 278 34.50 -69.15 -2.16
C SER A 278 33.77 -70.47 -2.00
N ALA A 279 32.79 -70.74 -2.87
CA ALA A 279 32.20 -72.06 -3.03
C ALA A 279 32.72 -72.67 -4.34
N SER A 280 33.71 -73.53 -4.18
CA SER A 280 34.27 -74.39 -5.21
C SER A 280 33.32 -75.55 -5.54
N GLY A 281 33.06 -75.74 -6.84
CA GLY A 281 32.86 -77.05 -7.50
C GLY A 281 31.47 -77.66 -7.45
N PRO A 282 31.24 -78.78 -8.16
CA PRO A 282 32.13 -79.50 -9.09
C PRO A 282 31.93 -79.15 -10.58
#